data_AF-Q799J7-F1
#
_entry.id   AF-Q799J7-F1
#
_cell.length_a   1.000
_cell.length_b   1.000
_cell.length_c   1.000
_cell.angle_alpha   90.00
_cell.angle_beta   90.00
_cell.angle_gamma   90.00
#
_symmetry.space_group_name_H-M   'P 1'
#
loop_
_entity.id
_entity.type
_entity.pdbx_description
1 polymer ?
#
loop_
_entity_poly.entity_id
_entity_poly.type
_entity_poly.pdbx_seq_one_letter_code
_entity_poly.pdbx_strand_id
1 'polypeptide(L)'
;MEFVQYACNGAVAEIILNRPDAHHALNEQMLSELKEAVEMAAASEALIVLLRGSGKGFSAAGDIRMMTSEHDPDQFKRLMDTIEAVT
;
A
#
# COMPACT_ATOMS: atom_id res chain seq x y z
N MET A 1 1.25 0.61 -11.19
CA MET A 1 1.74 0.54 -9.80
C MET A 1 3.10 -0.17 -9.81
N GLU A 2 4.08 0.38 -9.10
CA GLU A 2 5.46 -0.08 -9.01
C GLU A 2 5.68 -1.00 -7.79
N PHE A 3 5.16 -0.61 -6.63
CA PHE A 3 5.34 -1.27 -5.35
C PHE A 3 4.11 -2.06 -4.88
N VAL A 4 2.99 -1.95 -5.57
CA VAL A 4 1.78 -2.77 -5.33
C VAL A 4 1.36 -3.47 -6.61
N GLN A 5 0.96 -4.72 -6.52
CA GLN A 5 0.33 -5.48 -7.60
C GLN A 5 -1.11 -5.80 -7.23
N TYR A 6 -2.01 -5.77 -8.22
CA TYR A 6 -3.42 -6.09 -8.06
C TYR A 6 -3.87 -7.08 -9.13
N ALA A 7 -4.64 -8.08 -8.73
CA ALA A 7 -5.34 -8.99 -9.64
C ALA A 7 -6.70 -9.37 -9.06
N CYS A 8 -7.73 -9.48 -9.88
CA CYS A 8 -9.07 -9.92 -9.46
C CYS A 8 -9.48 -11.17 -10.22
N ASN A 9 -9.66 -12.28 -9.50
CA ASN A 9 -10.00 -13.58 -10.07
C ASN A 9 -11.32 -14.07 -9.46
N GLY A 10 -12.44 -13.68 -10.09
CA GLY A 10 -13.78 -13.99 -9.61
C GLY A 10 -14.03 -13.38 -8.23
N ALA A 11 -14.27 -14.23 -7.22
CA ALA A 11 -14.61 -13.79 -5.87
C ALA A 11 -13.41 -13.32 -5.03
N VAL A 12 -12.17 -13.35 -5.55
CA VAL A 12 -10.97 -12.98 -4.79
C VAL A 12 -10.19 -11.88 -5.51
N ALA A 13 -10.02 -10.74 -4.84
CA ALA A 13 -9.07 -9.69 -5.21
C ALA A 13 -7.76 -9.89 -4.44
N GLU A 14 -6.65 -10.11 -5.16
CA GLU A 14 -5.31 -10.25 -4.60
C GLU A 14 -4.55 -8.93 -4.71
N ILE A 15 -4.06 -8.44 -3.57
CA ILE A 15 -3.19 -7.27 -3.45
C ILE A 15 -1.83 -7.74 -2.91
N ILE A 16 -0.76 -7.46 -3.65
CA ILE A 16 0.59 -7.91 -3.30
C ILE A 16 1.49 -6.70 -3.06
N LEU A 17 2.08 -6.62 -1.87
CA LEU A 17 3.12 -5.67 -1.53
C LEU A 17 4.45 -6.10 -2.18
N ASN A 18 4.96 -5.30 -3.11
CA ASN A 18 6.03 -5.65 -4.05
C ASN A 18 7.27 -4.76 -3.93
N ARG A 19 7.72 -4.52 -2.70
CA ARG A 19 8.97 -3.81 -2.39
C ARG A 19 9.93 -4.64 -1.52
N PRO A 20 10.40 -5.80 -1.99
CA PRO A 20 11.14 -6.78 -1.17
C PRO A 20 12.46 -6.22 -0.59
N ASP A 21 13.17 -5.37 -1.33
CA ASP A 21 14.45 -4.79 -0.91
C ASP A 21 14.32 -3.85 0.30
N ALA A 22 13.10 -3.38 0.59
CA ALA A 22 12.78 -2.57 1.76
C ALA A 22 11.88 -3.31 2.76
N HIS A 23 11.80 -4.65 2.70
CA HIS A 23 10.88 -5.46 3.50
C HIS A 23 9.42 -4.97 3.45
N HIS A 24 9.01 -4.46 2.28
CA HIS A 24 7.70 -3.87 2.04
C HIS A 24 7.35 -2.72 2.99
N ALA A 25 8.36 -1.97 3.45
CA ALA A 25 8.14 -0.73 4.19
C ALA A 25 7.35 0.26 3.33
N LEU A 26 6.29 0.80 3.91
CA LEU A 26 5.30 1.66 3.24
C LEU A 26 5.88 3.07 3.11
N ASN A 27 6.24 3.46 1.88
CA ASN A 27 6.57 4.85 1.55
C ASN A 27 5.33 5.57 0.94
N GLU A 28 5.44 6.87 0.68
CA GLU A 28 4.35 7.69 0.12
C GLU A 28 3.76 7.08 -1.17
N GLN A 29 4.62 6.69 -2.13
CA GLN A 29 4.16 6.07 -3.38
C GLN A 29 3.44 4.74 -3.14
N MET A 30 4.00 3.85 -2.30
CA MET A 30 3.40 2.55 -2.01
C MET A 30 2.05 2.69 -1.27
N LEU A 31 1.90 3.69 -0.40
CA LEU A 31 0.62 4.00 0.25
C LEU A 31 -0.42 4.47 -0.79
N SER A 32 -0.05 5.34 -1.71
CA SER A 32 -0.94 5.78 -2.80
C SER A 32 -1.38 4.60 -3.68
N GLU A 33 -0.45 3.72 -4.05
CA GLU A 33 -0.76 2.54 -4.87
C GLU A 33 -1.60 1.51 -4.09
N LEU A 34 -1.39 1.36 -2.78
CA LEU A 34 -2.21 0.50 -1.95
C LEU A 34 -3.65 1.02 -1.86
N LYS A 35 -3.84 2.34 -1.71
CA LYS A 35 -5.15 2.98 -1.76
C LYS A 35 -5.85 2.70 -3.10
N GLU A 36 -5.15 2.88 -4.22
CA GLU A 36 -5.69 2.57 -5.55
C GLU A 36 -6.11 1.09 -5.66
N ALA A 37 -5.29 0.16 -5.16
CA ALA A 37 -5.61 -1.27 -5.17
C ALA A 37 -6.82 -1.63 -4.31
N VAL A 38 -7.00 -0.97 -3.16
CA VAL A 38 -8.19 -1.13 -2.30
C VAL A 38 -9.43 -0.58 -2.98
N GLU A 39 -9.34 0.58 -3.63
CA GLU A 39 -10.45 1.16 -4.41
C GLU A 39 -10.86 0.25 -5.58
N MET A 40 -9.89 -0.33 -6.29
CA MET A 40 -10.16 -1.32 -7.33
C MET A 40 -10.83 -2.58 -6.77
N ALA A 41 -10.39 -3.07 -5.62
CA ALA A 41 -11.04 -4.21 -4.95
C ALA A 41 -12.49 -3.88 -4.56
N ALA A 42 -12.73 -2.70 -4.00
CA ALA A 42 -14.06 -2.24 -3.60
C ALA A 42 -15.03 -2.06 -4.77
N ALA A 43 -14.52 -1.71 -5.96
CA ALA A 43 -15.30 -1.59 -7.18
C ALA A 43 -15.52 -2.93 -7.93
N SER A 44 -14.88 -4.01 -7.48
CA SER A 44 -14.97 -5.33 -8.12
C SER A 44 -16.12 -6.19 -7.56
N GLU A 45 -16.38 -7.33 -8.20
CA GLU A 45 -17.29 -8.36 -7.67
C GLU A 45 -16.63 -9.29 -6.64
N ALA A 46 -15.39 -8.98 -6.21
CA ALA A 46 -14.69 -9.80 -5.24
C ALA A 46 -15.40 -9.77 -3.88
N LEU A 47 -15.48 -10.94 -3.25
CA LEU A 47 -16.02 -11.13 -1.91
C LEU A 47 -14.91 -11.17 -0.85
N ILE A 48 -13.68 -11.44 -1.28
CA ILE A 48 -12.51 -11.64 -0.42
C ILE A 48 -11.36 -10.80 -0.97
N VAL A 49 -10.67 -10.10 -0.07
CA VAL A 49 -9.38 -9.47 -0.37
C VAL A 49 -8.26 -10.29 0.26
N LEU A 50 -7.35 -10.79 -0.58
CA LEU A 50 -6.09 -11.41 -0.14
C LEU A 50 -4.99 -10.35 -0.19
N LEU A 51 -4.53 -9.90 0.97
CA LEU A 51 -3.39 -8.99 1.09
C LEU A 51 -2.16 -9.74 1.58
N ARG A 52 -1.05 -9.67 0.83
CA ARG A 52 0.21 -10.32 1.23
C ARG A 52 1.46 -9.59 0.72
N GLY A 53 2.62 -9.90 1.31
CA GLY A 53 3.92 -9.53 0.74
C GLY A 53 4.36 -10.48 -0.36
N SER A 54 5.24 -9.99 -1.24
CA SER A 54 5.96 -10.81 -2.21
C SER A 54 7.21 -11.43 -1.56
N GLY A 55 7.47 -12.70 -1.85
CA GLY A 55 8.64 -13.38 -1.29
C GLY A 55 8.55 -13.59 0.23
N LYS A 56 9.51 -13.07 0.99
CA LYS A 56 9.64 -13.33 2.43
C LYS A 56 9.11 -12.16 3.27
N GLY A 57 8.01 -12.42 3.98
CA GLY A 57 7.42 -11.49 4.95
C GLY A 57 6.20 -10.74 4.42
N PHE A 58 5.53 -10.04 5.32
CA PHE A 58 4.34 -9.23 5.01
C PHE A 58 4.70 -7.77 4.75
N SER A 59 5.10 -7.04 5.80
CA SER A 59 5.59 -5.66 5.73
C SER A 59 6.31 -5.29 7.01
N ALA A 60 7.33 -4.43 6.89
CA ALA A 60 8.02 -3.76 7.99
C ALA A 60 7.28 -2.51 8.50
N ALA A 61 6.02 -2.29 8.09
CA ALA A 61 5.19 -1.12 8.39
C ALA A 61 5.75 0.18 7.78
N GLY A 62 5.63 1.32 8.46
CA GLY A 62 6.01 2.63 7.93
C GLY A 62 7.50 2.75 7.61
N ASP A 63 7.84 3.35 6.47
CA ASP A 63 9.21 3.66 6.09
C ASP A 63 9.75 4.85 6.91
N ILE A 64 10.70 4.58 7.82
CA ILE A 64 11.30 5.59 8.72
C ILE A 64 11.88 6.78 7.94
N ARG A 65 12.31 6.58 6.69
CA ARG A 65 12.84 7.68 5.85
C ARG A 65 11.82 8.80 5.64
N MET A 66 10.53 8.49 5.65
CA MET A 66 9.45 9.48 5.58
C MET A 66 9.37 10.37 6.84
N MET A 67 9.90 9.90 7.97
CA MET A 67 9.91 10.64 9.22
C MET A 67 11.12 11.57 9.33
N THR A 68 12.17 11.35 8.52
CA THR A 68 13.46 12.04 8.63
C THR A 68 13.74 13.07 7.55
N SER A 69 12.98 13.09 6.44
CA SER A 69 13.09 14.12 5.40
C SER A 69 12.65 15.48 5.95
N GLU A 70 13.45 16.54 5.72
CA GLU A 70 13.19 17.92 6.14
C GLU A 70 11.75 18.33 5.76
N HIS A 71 10.87 18.41 6.77
CA HIS A 71 9.41 18.37 6.58
C HIS A 71 8.88 19.68 5.99
N ASP A 72 8.39 19.62 4.75
CA ASP A 72 7.26 20.43 4.31
C ASP A 72 6.02 19.99 5.10
N PRO A 73 5.40 20.86 5.94
CA PRO A 73 4.20 20.52 6.70
C PRO A 73 3.06 19.99 5.83
N ASP A 74 2.97 20.47 4.59
CA ASP A 74 1.93 20.02 3.66
C ASP A 74 2.18 18.59 3.18
N GLN A 75 3.44 18.17 3.04
CA GLN A 75 3.79 16.79 2.69
C GLN A 75 3.46 15.83 3.83
N PHE A 76 3.81 16.19 5.06
CA PHE A 76 3.48 15.38 6.22
C PHE A 76 1.95 15.23 6.37
N LYS A 77 1.20 16.31 6.16
CA LYS A 77 -0.27 16.27 6.16
C LYS A 77 -0.81 15.34 5.08
N ARG A 78 -0.34 15.42 3.83
CA ARG A 78 -0.77 14.51 2.74
C ARG A 78 -0.50 13.04 3.08
N LEU A 79 0.64 12.75 3.70
CA LEU A 79 0.98 11.40 4.14
C LEU A 79 -0.03 10.89 5.18
N MET A 80 -0.35 11.69 6.19
CA MET A 80 -1.32 11.32 7.23
C MET A 80 -2.74 11.17 6.66
N ASP A 81 -3.17 12.09 5.80
CA ASP A 81 -4.46 12.03 5.10
C ASP A 81 -4.58 10.71 4.28
N THR A 82 -3.47 10.25 3.69
CA THR A 82 -3.43 8.98 2.94
C THR A 82 -3.55 7.76 3.85
N ILE A 83 -2.90 7.79 5.01
CA ILE A 83 -2.97 6.70 6.01
C ILE A 83 -4.40 6.58 6.55
N GLU A 84 -5.04 7.71 6.88
CA GLU A 84 -6.42 7.74 7.37
C GLU A 84 -7.41 7.19 6.34
N ALA A 85 -7.19 7.45 5.05
CA ALA A 85 -8.09 6.99 3.99
C ALA A 85 -8.12 5.45 3.80
N VAL A 86 -7.17 4.71 4.38
CA VAL A 86 -7.06 3.25 4.24
C VAL A 86 -7.24 2.47 5.56
N THR A 87 -7.58 3.15 6.65
CA THR A 87 -7.87 2.57 7.98
C THR A 87 -9.33 2.75 8.37
#